data_AF-A0A7Y0CC84-F1
#
_entry.id   AF-A0A7Y0CC84-F1
#
_cell.length_a   1.000
_cell.length_b   1.000
_cell.length_c   1.000
_cell.angle_alpha   90.00
_cell.angle_beta   90.00
_cell.angle_gamma   90.00
#
_symmetry.space_group_name_H-M   'P 1'
#
loop_
_entity.id
_entity.type
_entity.pdbx_description
1 polymer ?
#
loop_
_entity_poly.entity_id
_entity_poly.type
_entity_poly.pdbx_seq_one_letter_code
_entity_poly.pdbx_strand_id
1 'polypeptide(L)'
;MKTLPHWLARSIGSAVLTPAVLVLLVGVTLWSVERSTAIGATSHPSGVILLTLVAVTLGCAALAWVRPQRVGLSPPHVMLSLGFGGMLLGLLYDFYNAGPARLDSLCAQSAALGFMDSLQLHLQFLPGMHTGMLAGGLLAIPSLRLLRPDCGRYLCSLFAQNLMCSSWMLVGMTAGALWLSRWQVAAGIRNLEGMLGGMFVGMTWGMVVSVALYRGFFTLRNRAHSKKVA
;
A
#
# COMPACT_ATOMS: atom_id res chain seq x y z
N MET A 1 -23.67 -20.26 -17.20
CA MET A 1 -22.78 -19.29 -16.52
C MET A 1 -23.57 -18.01 -16.33
N LYS A 2 -23.83 -17.58 -15.07
CA LYS A 2 -24.60 -16.37 -14.78
C LYS A 2 -23.77 -15.14 -15.21
N THR A 3 -24.30 -14.33 -16.10
CA THR A 3 -23.68 -13.08 -16.54
C THR A 3 -23.59 -12.13 -15.35
N LEU A 4 -22.37 -11.84 -14.90
CA LEU A 4 -22.14 -10.82 -13.89
C LEU A 4 -22.62 -9.47 -14.47
N PRO A 5 -23.46 -8.69 -13.77
CA PRO A 5 -24.01 -7.46 -14.32
C PRO A 5 -22.87 -6.48 -14.63
N HIS A 6 -22.80 -6.03 -15.87
CA HIS A 6 -21.74 -5.17 -16.40
C HIS A 6 -21.49 -3.87 -15.59
N TRP A 7 -22.46 -3.48 -14.76
CA TRP A 7 -22.46 -2.26 -13.97
C TRP A 7 -21.58 -2.41 -12.73
N LEU A 8 -21.54 -3.61 -12.13
CA LEU A 8 -20.65 -3.95 -11.03
C LEU A 8 -19.18 -3.99 -11.47
N ALA A 9 -18.90 -4.53 -12.66
CA ALA A 9 -17.56 -4.52 -13.22
C ALA A 9 -17.05 -3.09 -13.54
N ARG A 10 -17.96 -2.16 -13.88
CA ARG A 10 -17.64 -0.76 -14.15
C ARG A 10 -17.48 0.08 -12.87
N SER A 11 -18.22 -0.24 -11.80
CA SER A 11 -18.13 0.49 -10.52
C SER A 11 -16.88 0.12 -9.71
N ILE A 12 -16.48 -1.16 -9.70
CA ILE A 12 -15.29 -1.65 -8.98
C ILE A 12 -13.99 -1.09 -9.59
N GLY A 13 -14.01 -0.68 -10.87
CA GLY A 13 -12.89 -0.02 -11.54
C GLY A 13 -12.91 1.51 -11.49
N SER A 14 -13.88 2.14 -10.80
CA SER A 14 -13.98 3.59 -10.75
C SER A 14 -12.77 4.20 -10.04
N ALA A 15 -12.12 5.15 -10.70
CA ALA A 15 -10.95 5.86 -10.20
C ALA A 15 -11.24 6.77 -8.99
N VAL A 16 -12.52 6.94 -8.63
CA VAL A 16 -12.93 7.69 -7.44
C VAL A 16 -13.36 6.73 -6.32
N LEU A 17 -14.08 5.65 -6.65
CA LEU A 17 -14.63 4.74 -5.65
C LEU A 17 -13.55 3.92 -4.96
N THR A 18 -12.60 3.36 -5.70
CA THR A 18 -11.50 2.57 -5.13
C THR A 18 -10.63 3.35 -4.14
N PRO A 19 -10.13 4.56 -4.45
CA PRO A 19 -9.37 5.33 -3.47
C PRO A 19 -10.23 5.81 -2.30
N ALA A 20 -11.51 6.17 -2.52
CA ALA A 20 -12.40 6.55 -1.43
C ALA A 20 -12.60 5.41 -0.42
N VAL A 21 -12.85 4.18 -0.89
CA VAL A 21 -12.97 3.00 -0.04
C VAL A 21 -11.66 2.74 0.72
N LEU A 22 -10.51 2.89 0.06
CA LEU A 22 -9.21 2.68 0.70
C LEU A 22 -8.94 3.71 1.80
N VAL A 23 -9.21 5.00 1.54
CA VAL A 23 -9.06 6.08 2.52
C VAL A 23 -10.00 5.85 3.71
N LEU A 24 -11.24 5.42 3.44
CA LEU A 24 -12.18 5.08 4.50
C LEU A 24 -11.70 3.89 5.33
N LEU A 25 -11.18 2.84 4.69
CA LEU A 25 -10.59 1.70 5.39
C LEU A 25 -9.39 2.11 6.26
N VAL A 26 -8.49 2.96 5.75
CA VAL A 26 -7.38 3.53 6.54
C VAL A 26 -7.91 4.30 7.75
N GLY A 27 -8.92 5.15 7.54
CA GLY A 27 -9.50 5.94 8.62
C GLY A 27 -10.13 5.07 9.70
N VAL A 28 -10.90 4.08 9.30
CA VAL A 28 -11.54 3.12 10.22
C VAL A 28 -10.51 2.28 10.95
N THR A 29 -9.43 1.83 10.30
CA THR A 29 -8.40 1.02 10.97
C THR A 29 -7.63 1.84 12.00
N LEU A 30 -7.20 3.05 11.65
CA LEU A 30 -6.50 3.93 12.60
C LEU A 30 -7.38 4.30 13.78
N TRP A 31 -8.64 4.66 13.53
CA TRP A 31 -9.61 4.97 14.57
C TRP A 31 -9.95 3.76 15.46
N SER A 32 -10.02 2.56 14.89
CA SER A 32 -10.23 1.33 15.67
C SER A 32 -9.03 1.02 16.56
N VAL A 33 -7.81 1.25 16.07
CA VAL A 33 -6.58 1.04 16.84
C VAL A 33 -6.51 2.07 17.97
N GLU A 34 -6.81 3.34 17.69
CA GLU A 34 -6.89 4.42 18.68
C GLU A 34 -7.83 4.05 19.83
N ARG A 35 -9.05 3.58 19.53
CA ARG A 35 -9.99 3.15 20.58
C ARG A 35 -9.47 2.00 21.42
N SER A 36 -8.66 1.13 20.85
CA SER A 36 -8.12 -0.05 21.54
C SER A 36 -6.96 0.33 22.48
N THR A 37 -6.23 1.40 22.18
CA THR A 37 -5.10 1.90 22.97
C THR A 37 -5.49 3.01 23.95
N ALA A 38 -6.61 3.72 23.72
CA ALA A 38 -7.08 4.86 24.51
C ALA A 38 -7.67 4.52 25.89
N ILE A 39 -7.68 3.26 26.33
CA ILE A 39 -8.21 2.85 27.66
C ILE A 39 -7.34 3.38 28.84
N GLY A 40 -6.30 4.18 28.59
CA GLY A 40 -5.54 4.82 29.67
C GLY A 40 -4.62 6.00 29.30
N ALA A 41 -4.73 6.63 28.12
CA ALA A 41 -3.80 7.67 27.68
C ALA A 41 -4.48 9.00 27.33
N THR A 42 -4.08 10.08 28.02
CA THR A 42 -4.51 11.47 27.80
C THR A 42 -3.62 12.16 26.77
N SER A 43 -3.86 11.96 25.47
CA SER A 43 -3.25 12.80 24.43
C SER A 43 -3.97 12.63 23.09
N HIS A 44 -4.47 13.73 22.52
CA HIS A 44 -5.26 13.80 21.28
C HIS A 44 -4.49 13.32 20.03
N PRO A 45 -4.76 12.11 19.51
CA PRO A 45 -4.10 11.52 18.33
C PRO A 45 -4.67 11.97 16.98
N SER A 46 -5.79 12.71 16.98
CA SER A 46 -6.58 13.04 15.79
C SER A 46 -5.78 13.75 14.68
N GLY A 47 -4.75 14.52 15.03
CA GLY A 47 -3.87 15.18 14.08
C GLY A 47 -3.07 14.20 13.20
N VAL A 48 -2.63 13.07 13.77
CA VAL A 48 -1.84 12.05 13.04
C VAL A 48 -2.73 11.28 12.08
N ILE A 49 -3.95 10.94 12.51
CA ILE A 49 -4.95 10.30 11.65
C ILE A 49 -5.29 11.21 10.47
N LEU A 50 -5.58 12.49 10.73
CA LEU A 50 -5.90 13.46 9.67
C LEU A 50 -4.75 13.60 8.68
N LEU A 51 -3.52 13.78 9.18
CA LEU A 51 -2.33 13.90 8.34
C LEU A 51 -2.11 12.65 7.48
N THR A 52 -2.33 11.47 8.05
CA THR A 52 -2.24 10.20 7.33
C THR A 52 -3.28 10.13 6.22
N LEU A 53 -4.54 10.47 6.49
CA LEU A 53 -5.61 10.47 5.50
C LEU A 53 -5.34 11.47 4.37
N VAL A 54 -4.83 12.67 4.70
CA VAL A 54 -4.42 13.66 3.70
C VAL A 54 -3.27 13.12 2.84
N ALA A 55 -2.24 12.53 3.45
CA ALA A 55 -1.09 12.02 2.71
C ALA A 55 -1.45 10.82 1.81
N VAL A 56 -2.33 9.92 2.28
CA VAL A 56 -2.86 8.79 1.50
C VAL A 56 -3.74 9.28 0.35
N THR A 57 -4.66 10.23 0.60
CA THR A 57 -5.52 10.79 -0.47
C THR A 57 -4.69 11.48 -1.55
N LEU A 58 -3.66 12.24 -1.16
CA LEU A 58 -2.70 12.85 -2.10
C LEU A 58 -1.91 11.79 -2.88
N GLY A 59 -1.47 10.71 -2.24
CA GLY A 59 -0.82 9.59 -2.92
C GLY A 59 -1.74 8.91 -3.94
N CYS A 60 -3.02 8.71 -3.60
CA CYS A 60 -4.03 8.18 -4.52
C CYS A 60 -4.28 9.12 -5.71
N ALA A 61 -4.37 10.43 -5.47
CA ALA A 61 -4.51 11.43 -6.52
C ALA A 61 -3.27 11.48 -7.43
N ALA A 62 -2.07 11.42 -6.85
CA ALA A 62 -0.81 11.35 -7.58
C ALA A 62 -0.73 10.08 -8.45
N LEU A 63 -1.16 8.92 -7.96
CA LEU A 63 -1.27 7.70 -8.76
C LEU A 63 -2.22 7.86 -9.95
N ALA A 64 -3.36 8.53 -9.74
CA ALA A 64 -4.31 8.82 -10.81
C ALA A 64 -3.71 9.77 -11.87
N TRP A 65 -2.88 10.74 -11.46
CA TRP A 65 -2.17 11.63 -12.40
C TRP A 65 -1.01 10.94 -13.12
N VAL A 66 -0.24 10.12 -12.42
CA VAL A 66 0.91 9.41 -12.98
C VAL A 66 0.47 8.28 -13.92
N ARG A 67 -0.81 7.93 -14.04
CA ARG A 67 -1.28 7.01 -15.09
C ARG A 67 -2.36 7.66 -15.97
N PRO A 68 -2.10 7.94 -17.27
CA PRO A 68 -3.18 8.24 -18.19
C PRO A 68 -4.09 6.99 -18.34
N GLN A 69 -5.39 7.15 -18.08
CA GLN A 69 -6.40 6.11 -18.27
C GLN A 69 -6.54 5.75 -19.76
N ARG A 70 -5.63 4.93 -20.29
CA ARG A 70 -5.79 4.36 -21.63
C ARG A 70 -6.16 2.88 -21.52
N VAL A 71 -7.47 2.64 -21.63
CA VAL A 71 -8.12 1.46 -22.21
C VAL A 71 -7.65 0.08 -21.67
N GLY A 72 -8.19 -0.32 -20.52
CA GLY A 72 -8.43 -1.73 -20.19
C GLY A 72 -7.27 -2.59 -19.67
N LEU A 73 -6.10 -2.03 -19.37
CA LEU A 73 -5.11 -2.72 -18.51
C LEU A 73 -5.52 -2.56 -17.04
N SER A 74 -5.35 -3.61 -16.22
CA SER A 74 -5.62 -3.62 -14.77
C SER A 74 -5.33 -2.27 -14.14
N PRO A 75 -6.31 -1.66 -13.44
CA PRO A 75 -6.05 -0.45 -12.70
C PRO A 75 -5.01 -0.78 -11.61
N PRO A 76 -3.89 -0.04 -11.49
CA PRO A 76 -3.01 -0.12 -10.33
C PRO A 76 -3.80 0.01 -9.03
N HIS A 77 -4.96 0.68 -9.05
CA HIS A 77 -5.89 0.73 -7.93
C HIS A 77 -6.41 -0.63 -7.48
N VAL A 78 -6.65 -1.59 -8.39
CA VAL A 78 -7.10 -2.95 -8.02
C VAL A 78 -5.96 -3.72 -7.35
N MET A 79 -4.74 -3.61 -7.91
CA MET A 79 -3.56 -4.21 -7.31
C MET A 79 -3.27 -3.58 -5.94
N LEU A 80 -3.33 -2.25 -5.86
CA LEU A 80 -3.13 -1.50 -4.62
C LEU A 80 -4.20 -1.90 -3.60
N SER A 81 -5.48 -1.97 -3.98
CA SER A 81 -6.55 -2.34 -3.07
C SER A 81 -6.46 -3.79 -2.61
N LEU A 82 -6.07 -4.73 -3.49
CA LEU A 82 -5.89 -6.14 -3.11
C LEU A 82 -4.64 -6.33 -2.26
N GLY A 83 -3.53 -5.67 -2.59
CA GLY A 83 -2.31 -5.69 -1.77
C GLY A 83 -2.53 -5.03 -0.41
N PHE A 84 -3.22 -3.89 -0.38
CA PHE A 84 -3.60 -3.19 0.85
C PHE A 84 -4.60 -4.00 1.69
N GLY A 85 -5.63 -4.57 1.06
CA GLY A 85 -6.60 -5.43 1.72
C GLY A 85 -5.96 -6.70 2.28
N GLY A 86 -5.06 -7.33 1.51
CA GLY A 86 -4.27 -8.46 1.96
C GLY A 86 -3.35 -8.10 3.12
N MET A 87 -2.71 -6.92 3.08
CA MET A 87 -1.93 -6.39 4.19
C MET A 87 -2.78 -6.21 5.44
N LEU A 88 -3.97 -5.59 5.33
CA LEU A 88 -4.86 -5.37 6.47
C LEU A 88 -5.37 -6.68 7.08
N LEU A 89 -5.75 -7.65 6.25
CA LEU A 89 -6.14 -8.99 6.73
C LEU A 89 -4.97 -9.71 7.40
N GLY A 90 -3.78 -9.59 6.83
CA GLY A 90 -2.56 -10.13 7.41
C GLY A 90 -2.20 -9.47 8.74
N LEU A 91 -2.35 -8.14 8.84
CA LEU A 91 -2.15 -7.40 10.07
C LEU A 91 -3.19 -7.77 11.13
N LEU A 92 -4.45 -7.98 10.73
CA LEU A 92 -5.50 -8.45 11.65
C LEU A 92 -5.18 -9.86 12.17
N TYR A 93 -4.67 -10.74 11.31
CA TYR A 93 -4.19 -12.05 11.69
C TYR A 93 -3.01 -11.96 12.68
N ASP A 94 -2.00 -11.13 12.38
CA ASP A 94 -0.86 -10.91 13.27
C ASP A 94 -1.31 -10.31 14.61
N PHE A 95 -2.23 -9.34 14.60
CA PHE A 95 -2.82 -8.73 15.79
C PHE A 95 -3.54 -9.78 16.66
N TYR A 96 -4.34 -10.64 16.05
CA TYR A 96 -5.08 -11.68 16.76
C TYR A 96 -4.16 -12.73 17.40
N ASN A 97 -3.07 -13.12 16.72
CA ASN A 97 -2.17 -14.16 17.20
C ASN A 97 -1.09 -13.62 18.17
N ALA A 98 -0.56 -12.42 17.93
CA ALA A 98 0.54 -11.85 18.72
C ALA A 98 0.08 -10.90 19.83
N GLY A 99 -1.14 -10.35 19.71
CA GLY A 99 -1.72 -9.37 20.64
C GLY A 99 -1.20 -7.93 20.46
N PRO A 100 -1.95 -6.94 21.00
CA PRO A 100 -1.62 -5.52 20.84
C PRO A 100 -0.31 -5.10 21.52
N ALA A 101 0.06 -5.73 22.64
CA ALA A 101 1.28 -5.40 23.38
C ALA A 101 2.56 -5.67 22.59
N ARG A 102 2.55 -6.65 21.67
CA ARG A 102 3.68 -6.91 20.77
C ARG A 102 3.84 -5.84 19.70
N LEU A 103 2.75 -5.26 19.22
CA LEU A 103 2.83 -4.17 18.23
C LEU A 103 3.41 -2.91 18.85
N ASP A 104 3.02 -2.62 20.09
CA ASP A 104 3.52 -1.46 20.81
C ASP A 104 5.03 -1.56 21.11
N SER A 105 5.52 -2.77 21.45
CA SER A 105 6.95 -2.99 21.63
C SER A 105 7.73 -2.87 20.31
N LEU A 106 7.15 -3.29 19.19
CA LEU A 106 7.73 -3.07 17.86
C LEU A 106 7.80 -1.59 17.50
N CYS A 107 6.76 -0.81 17.81
CA CYS A 107 6.77 0.64 17.65
C CYS A 107 7.93 1.27 18.41
N ALA A 108 8.07 0.93 19.69
CA ALA A 108 9.12 1.47 20.56
C ALA A 108 10.53 1.14 20.08
N GLN A 109 10.75 -0.07 19.55
CA GLN A 109 12.05 -0.52 19.05
C GLN A 109 12.38 0.04 17.66
N SER A 110 11.38 0.21 16.80
CA SER A 110 11.56 0.64 15.41
C SER A 110 12.24 2.00 15.25
N ALA A 111 12.05 2.92 16.21
CA ALA A 111 12.58 4.28 16.11
C ALA A 111 14.11 4.36 16.22
N ALA A 112 14.75 3.38 16.87
CA ALA A 112 16.20 3.34 17.05
C ALA A 112 16.93 2.60 15.91
N LEU A 113 16.19 1.88 15.05
CA LEU A 113 16.76 0.97 14.07
C LEU A 113 17.03 1.66 12.71
N GLY A 114 18.00 1.10 11.99
CA GLY A 114 18.26 1.44 10.59
C GLY A 114 17.17 0.90 9.66
N PHE A 115 17.22 1.28 8.38
CA PHE A 115 16.23 0.83 7.39
C PHE A 115 16.19 -0.69 7.24
N MET A 116 17.36 -1.32 7.05
CA MET A 116 17.45 -2.77 6.86
C MET A 116 17.07 -3.55 8.11
N ASP A 117 17.51 -3.10 9.28
CA ASP A 117 17.19 -3.76 10.55
C ASP A 117 15.69 -3.64 10.87
N SER A 118 15.10 -2.47 10.61
CA SER A 118 13.66 -2.26 10.75
C SER A 118 12.86 -3.11 9.78
N LEU A 119 13.32 -3.24 8.52
CA LEU A 119 12.67 -4.12 7.56
C LEU A 119 12.71 -5.58 8.01
N GLN A 120 13.87 -6.06 8.42
CA GLN A 120 14.04 -7.42 8.91
C GLN A 120 13.17 -7.68 10.14
N LEU A 121 13.11 -6.74 11.08
CA LEU A 121 12.26 -6.84 12.26
C LEU A 121 10.78 -6.95 11.86
N HIS A 122 10.29 -6.09 10.98
CA HIS A 122 8.90 -6.15 10.50
C HIS A 122 8.59 -7.46 9.77
N LEU A 123 9.49 -7.95 8.93
CA LEU A 123 9.32 -9.23 8.25
C LEU A 123 9.24 -10.42 9.21
N GLN A 124 10.00 -10.39 10.30
CA GLN A 124 10.01 -11.46 11.29
C GLN A 124 8.80 -11.39 12.23
N PHE A 125 8.35 -10.19 12.59
CA PHE A 125 7.30 -10.00 13.59
C PHE A 125 5.89 -9.83 13.01
N LEU A 126 5.76 -9.38 11.76
CA LEU A 126 4.49 -9.22 11.05
C LEU A 126 4.44 -10.06 9.75
N PRO A 127 4.68 -11.37 9.85
CA PRO A 127 4.71 -12.22 8.67
C PRO A 127 3.35 -12.30 7.97
N GLY A 128 2.25 -12.28 8.72
CA GLY A 128 0.90 -12.30 8.17
C GLY A 128 0.63 -11.08 7.30
N MET A 129 0.98 -9.89 7.78
CA MET A 129 0.84 -8.63 7.05
C MET A 129 1.59 -8.66 5.71
N HIS A 130 2.85 -9.08 5.71
CA HIS A 130 3.67 -9.10 4.49
C HIS A 130 3.25 -10.20 3.51
N THR A 131 2.96 -11.40 4.02
CA THR A 131 2.45 -12.51 3.19
C THR A 131 1.08 -12.20 2.62
N GLY A 132 0.20 -11.58 3.41
CA GLY A 132 -1.10 -11.09 2.97
C GLY A 132 -0.99 -10.03 1.87
N MET A 133 -0.07 -9.06 2.02
CA MET A 133 0.19 -8.08 0.97
C MET A 133 0.67 -8.74 -0.33
N LEU A 134 1.63 -9.66 -0.25
CA LEU A 134 2.17 -10.37 -1.41
C LEU A 134 1.10 -11.24 -2.07
N ALA A 135 0.34 -12.01 -1.28
CA ALA A 135 -0.76 -12.84 -1.76
C ALA A 135 -1.85 -11.99 -2.41
N GLY A 136 -2.24 -10.87 -1.79
CA GLY A 136 -3.19 -9.91 -2.35
C GLY A 136 -2.73 -9.33 -3.69
N GLY A 137 -1.45 -8.92 -3.78
CA GLY A 137 -0.85 -8.47 -5.03
C GLY A 137 -0.84 -9.56 -6.12
N LEU A 138 -0.53 -10.81 -5.76
CA LEU A 138 -0.54 -11.94 -6.70
C LEU A 138 -1.95 -12.34 -7.14
N LEU A 139 -2.95 -12.23 -6.26
CA LEU A 139 -4.36 -12.47 -6.58
C LEU A 139 -4.92 -11.47 -7.60
N ALA A 140 -4.25 -10.33 -7.80
CA ALA A 140 -4.58 -9.43 -8.90
C ALA A 140 -4.36 -10.10 -10.28
N ILE A 141 -3.43 -11.06 -10.41
CA ILE A 141 -3.12 -11.75 -11.68
C ILE A 141 -4.30 -12.60 -12.20
N PRO A 142 -4.86 -13.56 -11.44
CA PRO A 142 -6.01 -14.34 -11.90
C PRO A 142 -7.26 -13.47 -12.11
N SER A 143 -7.45 -12.42 -11.31
CA SER A 143 -8.56 -11.48 -11.51
C SER A 143 -8.53 -10.85 -12.91
N LEU A 144 -7.32 -10.61 -13.45
CA LEU A 144 -7.12 -10.08 -14.79
C LEU A 144 -7.28 -11.11 -15.89
N ARG A 145 -6.92 -12.36 -15.62
CA ARG A 145 -7.13 -13.47 -16.55
C ARG A 145 -8.62 -13.71 -16.78
N LEU A 146 -9.45 -13.56 -15.76
CA LEU A 146 -10.90 -13.65 -15.87
C LEU A 146 -11.49 -12.55 -16.77
N LEU A 147 -10.84 -11.39 -16.82
CA LEU A 147 -11.23 -10.25 -17.66
C LEU A 147 -10.68 -10.32 -19.10
N ARG A 148 -9.55 -11.03 -19.34
CA ARG A 148 -8.91 -11.18 -20.67
C ARG A 148 -8.30 -12.58 -20.83
N PRO A 149 -9.08 -13.58 -21.30
CA PRO A 149 -8.62 -14.97 -21.38
C PRO A 149 -7.50 -15.24 -22.40
N ASP A 150 -7.36 -14.44 -23.47
CA ASP A 150 -6.48 -14.75 -24.62
C ASP A 150 -5.04 -14.19 -24.53
N CYS A 151 -4.63 -13.62 -23.40
CA CYS A 151 -3.38 -12.83 -23.29
C CYS A 151 -2.23 -13.56 -22.55
N GLY A 152 -1.99 -14.84 -22.85
CA GLY A 152 -1.01 -15.68 -22.13
C GLY A 152 0.45 -15.19 -22.18
N ARG A 153 0.90 -14.55 -23.28
CA ARG A 153 2.26 -13.99 -23.41
C ARG A 153 2.53 -12.80 -22.47
N TYR A 154 1.49 -12.12 -22.00
CA TYR A 154 1.60 -10.99 -21.08
C TYR A 154 1.76 -11.42 -19.61
N LEU A 155 1.74 -12.73 -19.33
CA LEU A 155 1.70 -13.23 -17.94
C LEU A 155 3.04 -13.04 -17.22
N CYS A 156 4.17 -13.27 -17.89
CA CYS A 156 5.50 -12.99 -17.31
C CYS A 156 5.72 -11.49 -17.04
N SER A 157 5.29 -10.61 -17.94
CA SER A 157 5.43 -9.17 -17.73
C SER A 157 4.52 -8.66 -16.61
N LEU A 158 3.29 -9.18 -16.53
CA LEU A 158 2.36 -8.88 -15.44
C LEU A 158 2.88 -9.40 -14.10
N PHE A 159 3.45 -10.60 -14.05
CA PHE A 159 4.02 -11.16 -12.83
C PHE A 159 5.22 -10.33 -12.36
N ALA A 160 6.17 -10.03 -13.24
CA ALA A 160 7.32 -9.19 -12.92
C ALA A 160 6.88 -7.78 -12.46
N GLN A 161 5.87 -7.20 -13.10
CA GLN A 161 5.31 -5.91 -12.67
C GLN A 161 4.67 -5.99 -11.28
N ASN A 162 3.92 -7.05 -10.97
CA ASN A 162 3.36 -7.25 -9.63
C ASN A 162 4.46 -7.41 -8.59
N LEU A 163 5.51 -8.20 -8.86
CA LEU A 163 6.65 -8.33 -7.93
C LEU A 163 7.36 -7.00 -7.68
N MET A 164 7.61 -6.22 -8.74
CA MET A 164 8.25 -4.91 -8.61
C MET A 164 7.38 -3.92 -7.83
N CYS A 165 6.07 -3.87 -8.12
CA CYS A 165 5.13 -3.05 -7.36
C CYS A 165 5.05 -3.47 -5.89
N SER A 166 4.91 -4.77 -5.60
CA SER A 166 4.88 -5.28 -4.23
C SER A 166 6.19 -5.02 -3.46
N SER A 167 7.34 -5.15 -4.13
CA SER A 167 8.65 -4.81 -3.54
C SER A 167 8.71 -3.34 -3.17
N TRP A 168 8.18 -2.48 -4.04
CA TRP A 168 8.20 -1.05 -3.80
C TRP A 168 7.18 -0.60 -2.76
N MET A 169 6.06 -1.31 -2.63
CA MET A 169 5.14 -1.15 -1.50
C MET A 169 5.81 -1.54 -0.18
N LEU A 170 6.58 -2.64 -0.15
CA LEU A 170 7.34 -3.08 1.01
C LEU A 170 8.38 -2.04 1.43
N VAL A 171 9.21 -1.59 0.49
CA VAL A 171 10.20 -0.51 0.73
C VAL A 171 9.51 0.76 1.21
N GLY A 172 8.41 1.13 0.55
CA GLY A 172 7.61 2.30 0.91
C GLY A 172 7.08 2.22 2.34
N MET A 173 6.46 1.11 2.73
CA MET A 173 5.95 0.89 4.09
C MET A 173 7.04 1.07 5.14
N THR A 174 8.19 0.42 4.95
CA THR A 174 9.30 0.52 5.91
C THR A 174 9.85 1.93 5.98
N ALA A 175 10.04 2.59 4.84
CA ALA A 175 10.52 3.96 4.80
C ALA A 175 9.53 4.93 5.47
N GLY A 176 8.24 4.77 5.21
CA GLY A 176 7.18 5.59 5.80
C GLY A 176 7.04 5.37 7.30
N ALA A 177 7.12 4.11 7.76
CA ALA A 177 7.10 3.76 9.18
C ALA A 177 8.27 4.42 9.92
N LEU A 178 9.50 4.33 9.37
CA LEU A 178 10.69 4.95 9.95
C LEU A 178 10.64 6.47 9.94
N TRP A 179 10.14 7.05 8.85
CA TRP A 179 10.02 8.49 8.72
C TRP A 179 9.06 9.05 9.78
N LEU A 180 7.86 8.47 9.89
CA LEU A 180 6.88 8.93 10.88
C LEU A 180 7.31 8.60 12.31
N SER A 181 7.90 7.42 12.57
CA SER A 181 8.34 7.05 13.92
C SER A 181 9.46 7.98 14.44
N ARG A 182 10.40 8.36 13.57
CA ARG A 182 11.44 9.34 13.91
C ARG A 182 10.87 10.72 14.17
N TRP A 183 9.91 11.15 13.36
CA TRP A 183 9.22 12.43 13.56
C TRP A 183 8.43 12.44 14.87
N GLN A 184 7.73 11.36 15.19
CA GLN A 184 7.01 11.19 16.45
C GLN A 184 7.95 11.22 17.66
N VAL A 185 9.08 10.49 17.61
CA VAL A 185 10.09 10.53 18.67
C VAL A 185 10.65 11.93 18.86
N ALA A 186 10.93 12.66 17.77
CA ALA A 186 11.37 14.05 17.84
C ALA A 186 10.29 14.99 18.44
N ALA A 187 9.01 14.69 18.22
CA ALA A 187 7.87 15.40 18.79
C ALA A 187 7.49 14.94 20.22
N GLY A 188 8.19 13.95 20.78
CA GLY A 188 7.88 13.37 22.10
C GLY A 188 6.61 12.49 22.12
N ILE A 189 6.09 12.10 20.96
CA ILE A 189 4.88 11.28 20.79
C ILE A 189 5.32 9.84 20.48
N ARG A 190 4.68 8.83 21.06
CA ARG A 190 5.00 7.41 20.77
C ARG A 190 3.70 6.61 20.65
N ASN A 191 3.06 6.73 19.50
CA ASN A 191 1.73 6.15 19.29
C ASN A 191 1.77 5.19 18.08
N LEU A 192 1.22 4.00 18.28
CA LEU A 192 1.07 2.94 17.27
C LEU A 192 0.39 3.44 15.98
N GLU A 193 -0.58 4.34 16.11
CA GLU A 193 -1.30 4.94 14.98
C GLU A 193 -0.39 5.69 14.01
N GLY A 194 0.64 6.38 14.50
CA GLY A 194 1.56 7.09 13.61
C GLY A 194 2.52 6.15 12.89
N MET A 195 2.93 5.06 13.53
CA MET A 195 3.67 4.01 12.81
C MET A 195 2.81 3.39 11.70
N LEU A 196 1.58 2.97 12.04
CA LEU A 196 0.63 2.41 11.07
C LEU A 196 0.29 3.42 9.96
N GLY A 197 0.10 4.68 10.31
CA GLY A 197 -0.12 5.76 9.35
C GLY A 197 1.07 5.96 8.43
N GLY A 198 2.28 5.92 8.97
CA GLY A 198 3.53 5.91 8.21
C GLY A 198 3.61 4.74 7.23
N MET A 199 3.18 3.55 7.62
CA MET A 199 3.12 2.38 6.74
C MET A 199 2.12 2.57 5.60
N PHE A 200 0.92 3.08 5.87
CA PHE A 200 -0.10 3.34 4.85
C PHE A 200 0.34 4.43 3.85
N VAL A 201 0.90 5.54 4.34
CA VAL A 201 1.48 6.60 3.51
C VAL A 201 2.65 6.05 2.69
N GLY A 202 3.54 5.31 3.34
CA GLY A 202 4.69 4.68 2.71
C GLY A 202 4.30 3.74 1.58
N MET A 203 3.30 2.88 1.79
CA MET A 203 2.79 1.97 0.76
C MET A 203 2.26 2.73 -0.46
N THR A 204 1.42 3.75 -0.24
CA THR A 204 0.75 4.49 -1.31
C THR A 204 1.76 5.29 -2.13
N TRP A 205 2.65 6.03 -1.47
CA TRP A 205 3.71 6.79 -2.13
C TRP A 205 4.80 5.92 -2.73
N GLY A 206 5.08 4.77 -2.13
CA GLY A 206 5.86 3.73 -2.77
C GLY A 206 5.27 3.42 -4.14
N MET A 207 3.99 3.06 -4.20
CA MET A 207 3.39 2.73 -5.48
C MET A 207 3.42 3.88 -6.49
N VAL A 208 3.25 5.14 -6.06
CA VAL A 208 3.44 6.34 -6.90
C VAL A 208 4.83 6.32 -7.54
N VAL A 209 5.88 6.15 -6.72
CA VAL A 209 7.27 6.17 -7.16
C VAL A 209 7.57 5.00 -8.10
N SER A 210 7.08 3.80 -7.80
CA SER A 210 7.24 2.63 -8.69
C SER A 210 6.70 2.88 -10.10
N VAL A 211 5.47 3.41 -10.19
CA VAL A 211 4.85 3.72 -11.48
C VAL A 211 5.56 4.89 -12.17
N ALA A 212 5.99 5.91 -11.43
CA ALA A 212 6.74 7.04 -11.96
C ALA A 212 8.08 6.60 -12.55
N LEU A 213 8.85 5.76 -11.84
CA LEU A 213 10.11 5.19 -12.31
C LEU A 213 9.91 4.33 -13.55
N TYR A 214 8.90 3.46 -13.54
CA TYR A 214 8.56 2.63 -14.69
C TYR A 214 8.26 3.48 -15.92
N ARG A 215 7.40 4.51 -15.78
CA ARG A 215 7.11 5.45 -16.88
C ARG A 215 8.34 6.21 -17.34
N GLY A 216 9.13 6.72 -16.41
CA GLY A 216 10.38 7.42 -16.69
C GLY A 216 11.31 6.57 -17.56
N PHE A 217 11.53 5.32 -17.17
CA PHE A 217 12.35 4.37 -17.91
C PHE A 217 11.86 4.18 -19.36
N PHE A 218 10.56 3.97 -19.58
CA PHE A 218 10.02 3.82 -20.94
C PHE A 218 10.10 5.10 -21.77
N THR A 219 9.86 6.26 -21.16
CA THR A 219 10.01 7.54 -21.87
C THR A 219 11.44 7.79 -22.32
N LEU A 220 12.44 7.46 -21.48
CA LEU A 220 13.85 7.57 -21.82
C LEU A 220 14.24 6.57 -22.90
N ARG A 221 13.80 5.30 -22.77
CA ARG A 221 14.06 4.26 -23.76
C ARG A 221 13.48 4.60 -25.14
N ASN A 222 12.25 5.10 -25.19
CA ASN A 222 11.60 5.49 -26.45
C ASN A 222 12.33 6.66 -27.11
N ARG A 223 12.75 7.67 -26.33
CA ARG A 223 13.57 8.78 -26.82
C ARG A 223 14.91 8.30 -27.38
N ALA A 224 15.56 7.35 -26.71
CA ALA A 224 16.83 6.78 -27.17
C ALA A 224 16.68 5.97 -28.47
N HIS A 225 15.56 5.26 -28.65
CA HIS A 225 15.26 4.58 -29.91
C HIS A 225 14.96 5.57 -31.04
N SER A 226 14.17 6.62 -30.81
CA SER A 226 13.90 7.64 -31.84
C SER A 226 15.16 8.37 -32.30
N LYS A 227 16.14 8.61 -31.40
CA LYS A 227 17.43 9.20 -31.77
C LYS A 227 18.37 8.28 -32.55
N LYS A 228 18.13 6.97 -32.58
CA LYS A 228 18.93 6.00 -33.35
C LYS A 228 18.37 5.73 -34.76
N VAL A 229 17.13 6.16 -35.02
CA VAL A 229 16.41 5.94 -36.29
C VAL A 229 16.35 7.23 -37.14
N ALA A 230 16.66 8.37 -36.54
CA ALA A 230 16.91 9.65 -37.23
C ALA A 230 18.40 9.84 -37.48
#